data_AF-A0A7S4U7I9-F1
#
_entry.id   AF-A0A7S4U7I9-F1
#
_cell.length_a   1.000
_cell.length_b   1.000
_cell.length_c   1.000
_cell.angle_alpha   90.00
_cell.angle_beta   90.00
_cell.angle_gamma   90.00
#
_symmetry.space_group_name_H-M   'P 1'
#
loop_
_entity.id
_entity.type
_entity.pdbx_description
1 polymer ?
#
loop_
_entity_poly.entity_id
_entity_poly.type
_entity_poly.pdbx_seq_one_letter_code
_entity_poly.pdbx_strand_id
1 'polypeptide(L)'
;MAKAALNMLTRTSAQDYLESKIYMTSVDTGWINDEKPIHLAVNHMKEHNFQTPLDEIDAAARVLDPVLAPLVAAEKGEKVEPFWGVFLKDFRKCEW
;
A
#
# COMPACT_ATOMS: atom_id res chain seq x y z
N MET A 1 14.77 3.48 -6.88
CA MET A 1 14.81 2.53 -8.02
C MET A 1 13.91 1.32 -7.80
N ALA A 2 14.10 0.52 -6.73
CA ALA A 2 13.31 -0.71 -6.51
C ALA A 2 11.78 -0.49 -6.43
N LYS A 3 11.31 0.52 -5.66
CA LYS A 3 9.87 0.83 -5.51
C LYS A 3 9.20 1.18 -6.85
N ALA A 4 9.86 2.00 -7.69
CA ALA A 4 9.36 2.35 -9.02
C ALA A 4 9.29 1.12 -9.95
N ALA A 5 10.26 0.21 -9.87
CA ALA A 5 10.22 -1.03 -10.64
C ALA A 5 9.05 -1.94 -10.21
N LEU A 6 8.76 -2.01 -8.91
CA LEU A 6 7.62 -2.76 -8.40
C LEU A 6 6.28 -2.16 -8.85
N ASN A 7 6.15 -0.84 -8.82
CA ASN A 7 4.99 -0.13 -9.36
C ASN A 7 4.79 -0.47 -10.85
N MET A 8 5.87 -0.47 -11.63
CA MET A 8 5.81 -0.85 -13.04
C MET A 8 5.41 -2.31 -13.23
N LEU A 9 5.87 -3.24 -12.37
CA LEU A 9 5.42 -4.64 -12.40
C LEU A 9 3.90 -4.73 -12.25
N THR A 10 3.31 -4.04 -11.26
CA THR A 10 1.84 -3.99 -11.14
C THR A 10 1.20 -3.38 -12.39
N ARG A 11 1.70 -2.23 -12.86
CA ARG A 11 1.13 -1.52 -14.02
C ARG A 11 1.10 -2.38 -15.28
N THR A 12 2.14 -3.15 -15.55
CA THR A 12 2.26 -3.92 -16.80
C THR A 12 1.66 -5.31 -16.69
N SER A 13 1.76 -5.97 -15.53
CA SER A 13 1.32 -7.36 -15.36
C SER A 13 -0.15 -7.47 -14.95
N ALA A 14 -0.77 -6.44 -14.35
CA ALA A 14 -2.12 -6.55 -13.80
C ALA A 14 -3.17 -6.97 -14.84
N GLN A 15 -3.02 -6.58 -16.10
CA GLN A 15 -3.95 -6.96 -17.16
C GLN A 15 -3.93 -8.47 -17.43
N ASP A 16 -2.75 -9.07 -17.57
CA ASP A 16 -2.61 -10.51 -17.82
C ASP A 16 -3.14 -11.33 -16.63
N TYR A 17 -2.84 -10.88 -15.41
CA TYR A 17 -3.28 -11.57 -14.19
C TYR A 17 -4.78 -11.43 -13.93
N LEU A 18 -5.44 -10.38 -14.44
CA LEU A 18 -6.88 -10.22 -14.35
C LEU A 18 -7.64 -11.37 -15.04
N GLU A 19 -7.10 -11.91 -16.13
CA GLU A 19 -7.66 -13.06 -16.84
C GLU A 19 -7.72 -14.30 -15.93
N SER A 20 -6.76 -14.42 -15.01
CA SER A 20 -6.68 -15.46 -13.98
C SER A 20 -7.38 -15.09 -12.67
N LYS A 21 -8.16 -14.01 -12.64
CA LYS A 21 -8.82 -13.47 -11.42
C LYS A 21 -7.85 -13.07 -10.30
N ILE A 22 -6.65 -12.65 -10.68
CA ILE A 22 -5.64 -12.12 -9.76
C ILE A 22 -5.60 -10.59 -9.92
N TYR A 23 -6.05 -9.88 -8.89
CA TYR A 23 -6.20 -8.42 -8.89
C TYR A 23 -4.96 -7.77 -8.28
N MET A 24 -4.00 -7.39 -9.12
CA MET A 24 -2.75 -6.79 -8.66
C MET A 24 -2.91 -5.29 -8.36
N THR A 25 -2.49 -4.85 -7.17
CA THR A 25 -2.51 -3.44 -6.75
C THR A 25 -1.17 -3.05 -6.11
N SER A 26 -0.77 -1.80 -6.29
CA SER A 26 0.37 -1.20 -5.59
C SER A 26 -0.16 -0.22 -4.55
N VAL A 27 0.41 -0.24 -3.35
CA VAL A 27 -0.04 0.60 -2.22
C VAL A 27 1.14 1.32 -1.59
N ASP A 28 1.00 2.62 -1.36
CA ASP A 28 1.89 3.43 -0.55
C ASP A 28 1.44 3.40 0.92
N THR A 29 2.27 2.79 1.78
CA THR A 29 2.04 2.74 3.23
C THR A 29 2.22 4.08 3.91
N GLY A 30 2.81 5.06 3.23
CA GLY A 30 3.29 6.30 3.81
C GLY A 30 4.57 6.10 4.63
N TRP A 31 4.95 7.15 5.38
CA TRP A 31 6.18 7.17 6.16
C TRP A 31 5.96 6.56 7.54
N ILE A 32 6.36 5.30 7.69
CA ILE A 32 6.07 4.47 8.88
C ILE A 32 7.33 4.02 9.64
N ASN A 33 8.53 4.23 9.06
CA ASN A 33 9.81 3.94 9.70
C ASN A 33 10.93 4.86 9.19
N ASP A 34 12.03 4.96 9.94
CA ASP A 34 13.19 5.83 9.63
C ASP A 34 14.03 5.33 8.42
N GLU A 35 13.68 4.20 7.78
CA GLU A 35 14.39 3.52 6.67
C GLU A 35 15.90 3.27 6.87
N LYS A 36 16.48 3.67 8.00
CA LYS A 36 17.86 3.44 8.42
C LYS A 36 18.03 2.02 8.96
N PRO A 37 19.27 1.47 8.92
CA PRO A 37 19.61 0.28 9.70
C PRO A 37 19.14 0.40 11.15
N ILE A 38 18.59 -0.68 11.69
CA ILE A 38 17.85 -0.68 12.97
C ILE A 38 18.62 -0.03 14.12
N HIS A 39 19.93 -0.27 14.24
CA HIS A 39 20.76 0.32 15.29
C HIS A 39 20.88 1.85 15.17
N LEU A 40 20.94 2.39 13.94
CA LEU A 40 20.98 3.83 13.70
C LEU A 40 19.60 4.47 13.93
N ALA A 41 18.53 3.81 13.50
CA ALA A 41 17.17 4.28 13.75
C ALA A 41 16.86 4.37 15.26
N VAL A 42 17.27 3.35 16.04
CA VAL A 42 17.09 3.33 17.51
C VAL A 42 17.89 4.44 18.18
N ASN A 43 19.12 4.70 17.75
CA ASN A 43 19.91 5.80 18.31
C ASN A 43 19.29 7.16 17.96
N HIS A 44 18.89 7.35 16.71
CA HIS A 44 18.23 8.57 16.24
C HIS A 44 16.92 8.85 16.99
N MET A 45 16.10 7.82 17.23
CA MET A 45 14.89 7.91 18.05
C MET A 45 15.22 8.38 19.48
N LYS A 46 16.25 7.82 20.13
CA LYS A 46 16.62 8.17 21.51
C LYS A 46 17.21 9.58 21.63
N GLU A 47 18.05 9.97 20.68
CA GLU A 47 18.78 11.25 20.72
C GLU A 47 17.87 12.43 20.33
N HIS A 48 16.97 12.22 19.37
CA HIS A 48 16.15 13.29 18.80
C HIS A 48 14.66 13.20 19.15
N ASN A 49 14.26 12.21 19.98
CA ASN A 49 12.86 11.89 20.24
C ASN A 49 12.05 11.76 18.93
N PHE A 50 12.68 11.12 17.94
CA PHE A 50 12.16 11.06 16.59
C PHE A 50 11.10 9.96 16.44
N GLN A 51 9.97 10.28 15.80
CA GLN A 51 8.93 9.34 15.41
C GLN A 51 8.39 9.71 14.03
N THR A 52 8.02 8.70 13.24
CA THR A 52 7.38 8.91 11.94
C THR A 52 5.91 9.33 12.09
N PRO A 53 5.32 10.02 11.08
CA PRO A 53 3.94 10.50 11.17
C PRO A 53 2.87 9.40 11.22
N LEU A 54 3.18 8.21 10.70
CA LEU A 54 2.30 7.05 10.67
C LEU A 54 2.95 5.89 11.41
N ASP A 55 2.12 4.98 11.91
CA ASP A 55 2.53 3.74 12.57
C ASP A 55 2.28 2.49 11.70
N GLU A 56 2.60 1.31 12.23
CA GLU A 56 2.37 0.04 11.56
C GLU A 56 0.89 -0.32 11.36
N ILE A 57 -0.01 0.22 12.19
CA ILE A 57 -1.45 -0.01 12.09
C ILE A 57 -2.00 0.79 10.90
N ASP A 58 -1.59 2.05 10.77
CA ASP A 58 -1.90 2.89 9.61
C ASP A 58 -1.41 2.25 8.30
N ALA A 59 -0.18 1.72 8.32
CA ALA A 59 0.40 1.02 7.18
C ALA A 59 -0.42 -0.22 6.79
N ALA A 60 -0.75 -1.06 7.78
CA ALA A 60 -1.53 -2.27 7.58
C ALA A 60 -2.93 -1.97 7.04
N ALA A 61 -3.59 -0.94 7.59
CA ALA A 61 -4.91 -0.51 7.11
C ALA A 61 -4.87 -0.13 5.63
N ARG A 62 -3.85 0.62 5.19
CA ARG A 62 -3.67 1.01 3.79
C ARG A 62 -3.46 -0.19 2.87
N VAL A 63 -2.64 -1.17 3.29
CA VAL A 63 -2.38 -2.39 2.51
C VAL A 63 -3.62 -3.27 2.39
N LEU A 64 -4.44 -3.34 3.44
CA LEU A 64 -5.63 -4.19 3.49
C LEU A 64 -6.88 -3.56 2.86
N ASP A 65 -6.96 -2.23 2.83
CA ASP A 65 -8.12 -1.50 2.29
C ASP A 65 -8.58 -1.95 0.90
N PRO A 66 -7.69 -2.18 -0.10
CA PRO A 66 -8.10 -2.58 -1.45
C PRO A 66 -8.77 -3.96 -1.50
N VAL A 67 -8.70 -4.73 -0.40
CA VAL A 67 -9.35 -6.03 -0.23
C VAL A 67 -10.57 -5.88 0.68
N LEU A 68 -10.40 -5.30 1.86
CA LEU A 68 -11.45 -5.25 2.89
C LEU A 68 -12.59 -4.30 2.54
N ALA A 69 -12.31 -3.09 2.06
CA ALA A 69 -13.37 -2.12 1.75
C ALA A 69 -14.31 -2.64 0.65
N PRO A 70 -13.80 -3.23 -0.45
CA PRO A 70 -14.64 -3.90 -1.44
C PRO A 70 -15.49 -5.04 -0.88
N LEU A 71 -14.92 -5.89 -0.02
CA LEU A 71 -15.66 -7.00 0.59
C LEU A 71 -16.81 -6.52 1.47
N VAL A 72 -16.54 -5.52 2.33
CA VAL A 72 -17.56 -4.93 3.20
C VAL A 72 -18.69 -4.28 2.39
N ALA A 73 -18.38 -3.60 1.28
CA ALA A 73 -19.39 -3.03 0.40
C ALA A 73 -20.21 -4.13 -0.31
N ALA A 74 -19.57 -5.22 -0.74
CA ALA A 74 -20.25 -6.35 -1.36
C ALA A 74 -21.21 -7.06 -0.38
N GLU A 75 -20.82 -7.22 0.90
CA GLU A 75 -21.70 -7.76 1.96
C GLU A 75 -22.96 -6.90 2.19
N LYS A 76 -22.88 -5.59 1.92
CA LYS A 76 -24.02 -4.67 1.97
C LYS A 76 -24.90 -4.69 0.72
N GLY A 77 -24.55 -5.51 -0.27
CA GLY A 77 -25.26 -5.61 -1.55
C GLY A 77 -24.89 -4.50 -2.54
N GLU A 78 -23.81 -3.75 -2.31
CA GLU A 78 -23.33 -2.76 -3.26
C GLU A 78 -22.66 -3.47 -4.46
N LYS A 79 -22.79 -2.89 -5.66
CA LYS A 79 -22.02 -3.37 -6.81
C LYS A 79 -20.59 -2.88 -6.68
N VAL A 80 -19.65 -3.80 -6.48
CA VAL A 80 -18.24 -3.47 -6.26
C VAL A 80 -17.37 -4.07 -7.35
N GLU A 81 -16.42 -3.27 -7.85
CA GLU A 81 -15.35 -3.73 -8.71
C GLU A 81 -14.02 -3.69 -7.93
N PRO A 82 -13.34 -4.82 -7.73
CA PRO A 82 -12.04 -4.83 -7.03
C PRO A 82 -11.02 -3.96 -7.75
N PHE A 83 -10.15 -3.31 -6.99
CA PHE A 83 -9.03 -2.58 -7.56
C PHE A 83 -8.05 -3.53 -8.25
N TRP A 84 -7.57 -3.16 -9.44
CA TRP A 84 -6.47 -3.82 -10.13
C TRP A 84 -5.77 -2.82 -11.04
N GLY A 85 -4.47 -3.03 -11.30
CA GLY A 85 -3.69 -2.20 -12.21
C GLY A 85 -3.60 -0.73 -11.78
N VAL A 86 -3.66 -0.46 -10.47
CA VAL A 86 -3.62 0.89 -9.90
C VAL A 86 -2.54 1.02 -8.83
N PHE A 87 -2.11 2.26 -8.63
CA PHE A 87 -1.35 2.69 -7.47
C PHE A 87 -2.27 3.46 -6.52
N LEU A 88 -2.24 3.08 -5.24
CA LEU A 88 -3.05 3.66 -4.19
C LEU A 88 -2.17 4.40 -3.19
N LYS A 89 -2.51 5.65 -2.91
CA LYS A 89 -1.90 6.48 -1.88
C LYS A 89 -3.01 7.15 -1.08
N ASP A 90 -2.90 7.09 0.25
CA ASP A 90 -3.92 7.63 1.16
C ASP A 90 -5.34 7.12 0.81
N PHE A 91 -5.47 5.81 0.57
CA PHE A 91 -6.72 5.12 0.20
C PHE A 91 -7.33 5.54 -1.16
N ARG A 92 -6.57 6.25 -2.00
CA ARG A 92 -7.06 6.80 -3.27
C ARG A 92 -6.13 6.46 -4.43
N LYS A 93 -6.70 6.35 -5.63
CA LYS A 93 -5.90 6.21 -6.86
C LYS A 93 -4.97 7.42 -7.01
N CYS A 94 -3.71 7.12 -7.30
CA CYS A 94 -2.66 8.10 -7.55
C CYS A 94 -2.01 7.82 -8.90
N GLU A 95 -1.44 8.85 -9.50
CA GLU A 95 -0.54 8.71 -10.64
C GLU A 95 0.72 7.92 -10.23
N TRP A 96 1.24 7.13 -11.17
CA TRP A 96 2.43 6.28 -10.99
C TRP A 96 3.73 7.06 -10.76
#